data_AF-A0AAP0RMW3-F1
#
_entry.id   AF-A0AAP0RMW3-F1
#
_cell.length_a   1.000
_cell.length_b   1.000
_cell.length_c   1.000
_cell.angle_alpha   90.00
_cell.angle_beta   90.00
_cell.angle_gamma   90.00
#
_symmetry.space_group_name_H-M   'P 1'
#
loop_
_entity.id
_entity.type
_entity.pdbx_description
1 polymer ?
#
loop_
_entity_poly.entity_id
_entity_poly.type
_entity_poly.pdbx_seq_one_letter_code
_entity_poly.pdbx_strand_id
1 'polypeptide(L)'
;MITNCILRYEAQAWQQAQVSTLITAPVDMIKTRLMLQRESKRVGSYKNGFHCAYQVLLTEGPTGLYKGGLAIFARLGPQTIITFILCEKLRELAGLNAI
;
A
#
# COMPACT_ATOMS: atom_id res chain seq x y z
N MET A 1 24.38 -19.77 9.03
CA MET A 1 24.12 -19.11 7.70
C MET A 1 22.64 -19.09 7.24
N ILE A 2 21.85 -20.11 7.54
CA ILE A 2 20.47 -20.33 7.03
C ILE A 2 19.46 -19.27 7.53
N THR A 3 19.58 -18.84 8.79
CA THR A 3 18.66 -17.87 9.41
C THR A 3 18.69 -16.48 8.75
N ASN A 4 19.87 -16.02 8.28
CA ASN A 4 19.98 -14.75 7.55
C ASN A 4 19.30 -14.83 6.17
N CYS A 5 19.28 -16.02 5.56
CA CYS A 5 18.61 -16.23 4.28
C CYS A 5 17.09 -16.18 4.45
N ILE A 6 16.57 -16.81 5.51
CA ILE A 6 15.13 -16.79 5.86
C ILE A 6 14.66 -15.36 6.16
N LEU A 7 15.41 -14.61 6.97
CA LEU A 7 15.04 -13.21 7.29
C LEU A 7 15.05 -12.29 6.06
N ARG A 8 15.96 -12.52 5.11
CA ARG A 8 16.00 -11.76 3.84
C ARG A 8 14.82 -12.12 2.92
N TYR A 9 14.45 -13.40 2.85
CA TYR A 9 13.28 -13.88 2.12
C TYR A 9 11.98 -13.26 2.67
N GLU A 10 11.80 -13.30 4.00
CA GLU A 10 10.67 -12.70 4.68
C GLU A 10 10.59 -11.21 4.32
N ALA A 11 11.66 -10.44 4.55
CA ALA A 11 11.71 -9.00 4.29
C ALA A 11 11.35 -8.63 2.83
N GLN A 12 11.80 -9.42 1.85
CA GLN A 12 11.42 -9.24 0.45
C GLN A 12 9.92 -9.48 0.23
N ALA A 13 9.33 -10.51 0.84
CA ALA A 13 7.90 -10.77 0.74
C ALA A 13 7.05 -9.61 1.31
N TRP A 14 7.46 -9.04 2.45
CA TRP A 14 6.79 -7.88 3.05
C TRP A 14 6.83 -6.65 2.15
N GLN A 15 7.96 -6.37 1.49
CA GLN A 15 8.10 -5.23 0.56
C GLN A 15 7.19 -5.39 -0.66
N GLN A 16 7.10 -6.58 -1.24
CA GLN A 16 6.25 -6.84 -2.40
C GLN A 16 4.77 -6.63 -2.08
N ALA A 17 4.31 -7.07 -0.90
CA ALA A 17 2.94 -6.87 -0.44
C ALA A 17 2.56 -5.38 -0.30
N GLN A 18 3.49 -4.56 0.19
CA GLN A 18 3.28 -3.11 0.34
C GLN A 18 3.16 -2.41 -1.02
N VAL A 19 4.05 -2.74 -1.96
CA VAL A 19 4.02 -2.17 -3.32
C VAL A 19 2.74 -2.58 -4.04
N SER A 20 2.32 -3.84 -3.93
CA SER A 20 1.04 -4.30 -4.48
C SER A 20 -0.13 -3.50 -3.90
N THR A 21 -0.17 -3.32 -2.58
CA THR A 21 -1.24 -2.56 -1.92
C THR A 21 -1.25 -1.09 -2.36
N LEU A 22 -0.08 -0.47 -2.54
CA LEU A 22 0.04 0.90 -3.02
C LEU A 22 -0.52 1.08 -4.44
N ILE A 23 -0.35 0.08 -5.30
CA ILE A 23 -0.88 0.08 -6.68
C ILE A 23 -2.39 -0.19 -6.68
N THR A 24 -2.87 -1.10 -5.84
CA THR A 24 -4.29 -1.48 -5.77
C THR A 24 -5.15 -0.44 -5.04
N ALA A 25 -4.61 0.26 -4.05
CA ALA A 25 -5.32 1.29 -3.28
C ALA A 25 -6.00 2.39 -4.13
N PRO A 26 -5.35 3.04 -5.11
CA PRO A 26 -6.02 4.01 -5.98
C PRO A 26 -7.07 3.35 -6.88
N VAL A 27 -6.84 2.11 -7.31
CA VAL A 27 -7.79 1.34 -8.13
C VAL A 27 -9.07 1.04 -7.35
N ASP A 28 -8.96 0.65 -6.08
CA ASP A 28 -10.11 0.42 -5.21
C ASP A 28 -10.84 1.73 -4.87
N MET A 29 -10.13 2.84 -4.75
CA MET A 29 -10.74 4.16 -4.56
C MET A 29 -11.56 4.59 -5.79
N ILE A 30 -11.06 4.36 -7.01
CA ILE A 30 -11.80 4.64 -8.25
C ILE A 30 -13.06 3.76 -8.34
N LYS A 31 -12.95 2.47 -8.02
CA LYS A 31 -14.09 1.54 -8.05
C LYS A 31 -15.16 1.90 -7.02
N THR A 32 -14.77 2.22 -5.79
CA THR A 32 -15.72 2.60 -4.73
C THR A 32 -16.45 3.90 -5.07
N ARG A 33 -15.77 4.88 -5.66
CA ARG A 33 -16.41 6.11 -6.18
C ARG A 33 -17.38 5.82 -7.33
N LEU A 34 -17.02 4.92 -8.25
CA LEU A 34 -17.90 4.48 -9.34
C LEU A 34 -19.16 3.77 -8.81
N MET A 35 -19.02 2.93 -7.78
CA MET A 35 -20.16 2.27 -7.12
C MET A 35 -21.06 3.28 -6.40
N LEU A 36 -20.48 4.24 -5.68
CA LEU A 36 -21.22 5.29 -4.96
C LEU A 36 -22.00 6.20 -5.93
N GLN A 37 -21.42 6.52 -7.10
CA GLN A 37 -22.10 7.27 -8.16
C GLN A 37 -23.20 6.47 -8.86
N ARG A 38 -23.04 5.15 -9.00
CA ARG A 38 -24.11 4.28 -9.53
C ARG A 38 -25.34 4.25 -8.61
N GLU A 39 -25.11 4.30 -7.31
CA GLU A 39 -26.18 4.33 -6.30
C GLU A 39 -26.86 5.71 -6.25
N SER A 40 -26.06 6.79 -6.33
CA SER A 40 -26.55 8.16 -6.40
C SER A 40 -26.82 8.59 -7.85
N LYS A 41 -27.99 8.20 -8.38
CA LYS A 41 -28.52 8.44 -9.74
C LYS A 41 -28.61 9.91 -10.21
N ARG A 42 -27.93 10.85 -9.54
CA ARG A 42 -28.15 12.31 -9.61
C ARG A 42 -27.13 13.09 -10.44
N VAL A 43 -25.95 12.53 -10.75
CA VAL A 43 -24.91 13.29 -11.48
C VAL A 43 -24.21 12.40 -12.51
N GLY A 44 -24.61 12.53 -13.77
CA GLY A 44 -23.81 12.23 -14.96
C GLY A 44 -23.31 10.79 -15.10
N SER A 45 -23.91 10.04 -16.03
CA SER A 45 -23.44 8.72 -16.48
C SER A 45 -21.98 8.77 -16.95
N TYR A 46 -21.03 8.44 -16.07
CA TYR A 46 -19.64 8.23 -16.46
C TYR A 46 -19.58 7.01 -17.38
N LYS A 47 -19.42 7.25 -18.69
CA LYS A 47 -19.42 6.18 -19.71
C LYS A 47 -18.39 5.10 -19.44
N ASN A 48 -17.20 5.48 -18.94
CA ASN A 48 -16.07 4.60 -18.66
C ASN A 48 -15.45 4.95 -17.30
N GLY A 49 -14.97 3.95 -16.53
CA GLY A 49 -14.29 4.16 -15.25
C GLY A 49 -13.06 5.08 -15.34
N PHE A 50 -12.40 5.12 -16.50
CA PHE A 50 -11.30 6.05 -16.79
C PHE A 50 -11.73 7.52 -16.86
N HIS A 51 -12.94 7.82 -17.37
CA HIS A 51 -13.47 9.18 -17.39
C HIS A 51 -13.80 9.66 -15.98
N CYS A 52 -14.27 8.75 -15.11
CA CYS A 52 -14.48 9.04 -13.69
C CYS A 52 -13.17 9.28 -12.96
N ALA A 53 -12.16 8.44 -13.19
CA ALA A 53 -10.83 8.64 -12.61
C ALA A 53 -10.22 9.98 -13.02
N TYR A 54 -10.29 10.33 -14.31
CA TYR A 54 -9.76 11.59 -14.83
C TYR A 54 -10.49 12.81 -14.24
N GLN A 55 -11.82 12.75 -14.14
CA GLN A 55 -12.58 13.86 -13.61
C GLN A 55 -12.40 14.03 -12.10
N VAL A 56 -12.32 12.93 -11.33
CA VAL A 56 -11.98 12.96 -9.91
C VAL A 56 -10.58 13.55 -9.69
N LEU A 57 -9.62 13.19 -10.54
CA LEU A 57 -8.26 13.72 -10.50
C LEU A 57 -8.23 15.23 -10.77
N LEU A 58 -9.14 15.76 -11.60
CA LEU A 58 -9.28 17.18 -11.87
C LEU A 58 -10.05 17.94 -10.78
N THR A 59 -11.09 17.33 -10.18
CA THR A 59 -11.93 18.00 -9.18
C THR A 59 -11.32 18.02 -7.79
N GLU A 60 -10.66 16.94 -7.36
CA GLU A 60 -9.99 16.85 -6.06
C GLU A 60 -8.47 17.08 -6.16
N GLY A 61 -7.94 17.13 -7.39
CA GLY A 61 -6.52 17.28 -7.66
C GLY A 61 -5.69 15.99 -7.45
N PRO A 62 -4.45 15.94 -7.95
CA PRO A 62 -3.53 14.82 -7.72
C PRO A 62 -3.18 14.63 -6.23
N THR A 63 -3.27 15.69 -5.42
CA THR A 63 -3.12 15.64 -3.96
C THR A 63 -4.25 14.88 -3.26
N GLY A 64 -5.48 14.88 -3.79
CA GLY A 64 -6.58 14.07 -3.26
C GLY A 64 -6.35 12.57 -3.44
N LEU A 65 -5.75 12.17 -4.56
CA LEU A 65 -5.39 10.78 -4.86
C LEU A 65 -4.09 10.33 -4.15
N TYR A 66 -3.11 11.23 -4.00
CA TYR A 66 -1.87 10.95 -3.27
C TYR A 66 -2.08 10.81 -1.75
N LYS A 67 -3.08 11.49 -1.17
CA LYS A 67 -3.36 11.40 0.28
C LYS A 67 -3.83 10.02 0.73
N GLY A 68 -4.37 9.19 -0.16
CA GLY A 68 -4.75 7.81 0.15
C GLY A 68 -3.59 6.82 -0.02
N GLY A 69 -2.99 6.80 -1.22
CA GLY A 69 -1.92 5.85 -1.57
C GLY A 69 -0.63 6.08 -0.77
N LEU A 70 -0.13 7.32 -0.74
CA LEU A 70 1.08 7.60 0.04
C LEU A 70 0.85 7.51 1.55
N ALA A 71 -0.34 7.79 2.07
CA ALA A 71 -0.60 7.62 3.50
C ALA A 71 -0.53 6.14 3.92
N ILE A 72 -1.00 5.24 3.07
CA ILE A 72 -0.88 3.79 3.29
C ILE A 72 0.59 3.38 3.24
N PHE A 73 1.35 3.87 2.25
CA PHE A 73 2.80 3.62 2.17
C PHE A 73 3.56 4.18 3.39
N ALA A 74 3.26 5.41 3.80
CA ALA A 74 3.87 6.07 4.96
C ALA A 74 3.53 5.38 6.29
N ARG A 75 2.44 4.62 6.37
CA ARG A 75 2.07 3.81 7.55
C ARG A 75 2.66 2.40 7.50
N LEU A 76 2.71 1.79 6.32
CA LEU A 76 3.24 0.42 6.16
C LEU A 76 4.77 0.40 6.18
N GLY A 77 5.44 1.42 5.63
CA GLY A 77 6.89 1.57 5.67
C GLY A 77 7.51 1.49 7.07
N PRO A 78 7.03 2.27 8.08
CA PRO A 78 7.58 2.17 9.43
C PRO A 78 7.30 0.82 10.07
N GLN A 79 6.15 0.18 9.79
CA GLN A 79 5.82 -1.15 10.31
C GLN A 79 6.89 -2.18 9.90
N THR A 80 7.32 -2.19 8.63
CA THR A 80 8.36 -3.11 8.15
C THR A 80 9.74 -2.76 8.68
N ILE A 81 10.08 -1.48 8.78
CA ILE A 81 11.37 -1.02 9.32
C ILE A 81 11.50 -1.43 10.80
N ILE A 82 10.46 -1.20 11.60
CA ILE A 82 10.47 -1.52 13.03
C ILE A 82 10.62 -3.03 13.24
N THR A 83 9.88 -3.83 12.48
CA THR A 83 9.95 -5.30 12.57
C THR A 83 11.35 -5.81 12.22
N PHE A 84 11.98 -5.23 11.20
CA PHE A 84 13.34 -5.58 10.80
C PHE A 84 14.37 -5.28 11.91
N ILE A 85 14.31 -4.08 12.48
CA ILE A 85 15.19 -3.67 13.58
C ILE A 85 14.98 -4.56 14.81
N LEU A 86 13.73 -4.87 15.14
CA LEU A 86 13.40 -5.74 16.28
C LEU A 86 13.95 -7.16 16.07
N CYS A 87 13.82 -7.72 14.86
CA CYS A 87 14.40 -9.02 14.52
C CYS A 87 15.93 -9.03 14.62
N GLU A 88 16.62 -7.94 14.24
CA GLU A 88 18.07 -7.85 14.43
C GLU A 88 18.45 -7.83 15.92
N LYS A 89 17.72 -7.05 16.72
CA LYS A 89 17.99 -6.92 18.16
C LYS A 89 17.67 -8.20 18.94
N LEU A 90 16.56 -8.86 18.63
CA LEU A 90 16.21 -10.15 19.20
C LEU A 90 17.23 -11.23 18.83
N ARG A 91 17.73 -11.21 17.59
CA ARG A 91 18.75 -12.16 17.13
C ARG A 91 20.10 -11.94 17.82
N GLU A 92 20.47 -10.69 18.08
CA GLU A 92 21.66 -10.32 18.85
C GLU A 92 21.54 -10.79 20.31
N LEU A 93 20.38 -10.61 20.95
CA LEU A 93 20.12 -11.02 22.33
C LEU A 93 19.97 -12.54 22.51
N ALA A 94 19.43 -13.25 21.52
CA ALA A 94 19.25 -14.70 21.57
C ALA A 94 20.57 -15.49 21.48
N GLY A 95 21.72 -14.81 21.33
CA GLY A 95 23.03 -15.46 21.34
C GLY A 95 23.25 -16.45 20.20
N LEU A 96 22.44 -16.36 19.13
CA LEU A 96 22.68 -17.11 17.88
C LEU A 96 23.88 -16.48 17.15
N ASN A 97 25.05 -16.62 17.78
CA ASN A 97 26.32 -16.50 17.10
C ASN A 97 26.37 -17.57 16.02
N ALA A 98 26.70 -17.11 14.83
CA ALA A 98 26.68 -17.89 13.62
C ALA A 98 27.47 -19.19 13.77
N ILE A 99 26.77 -20.31 13.57
CA ILE A 99 27.21 -21.40 12.71
C ILE A 99 26.19 -21.46 11.55
#